data_AF-A0AA42VK59-F1
#
_entry.id   AF-A0AA42VK59-F1
#
_cell.length_a   1.000
_cell.length_b   1.000
_cell.length_c   1.000
_cell.angle_alpha   90.00
_cell.angle_beta   90.00
_cell.angle_gamma   90.00
#
_symmetry.space_group_name_H-M   'P 1'
#
loop_
_entity.id
_entity.type
_entity.pdbx_description
1 polymer ?
#
loop_
_entity_poly.entity_id
_entity_poly.type
_entity_poly.pdbx_seq_one_letter_code
_entity_poly.pdbx_strand_id
1 'polypeptide(L)'
;MAQITPKEAGGQNVVAFLDMLAWSEGTDNGRQLTKRNGYDVLVGGGLFTDLGKHPEKLVRLNSTLSSTAAGRYQFLKRTWATLQARLKLPDFGPLSQDKACIELIRGRRALDAVKGGQFDRAVALCSKEWASLPGAGYGQHEQSLEKLRQIYRKAGGAVGEAA
;
A
#
# COMPACT_ATOMS: atom_id res chain seq x y z
N MET A 1 0.60 -9.76 -6.68
CA MET A 1 -0.50 -10.03 -5.72
C MET A 1 0.04 -10.09 -4.30
N ALA A 2 -0.80 -9.68 -3.35
CA ALA A 2 -0.51 -9.74 -1.92
C ALA A 2 -0.15 -11.16 -1.46
N GLN A 3 0.67 -11.29 -0.42
CA GLN A 3 1.09 -12.59 0.11
C GLN A 3 0.23 -13.06 1.30
N ILE A 4 -0.48 -12.15 1.96
CA ILE A 4 -1.48 -12.50 2.97
C ILE A 4 -2.69 -13.21 2.34
N THR A 5 -3.18 -14.26 2.98
CA THR A 5 -4.38 -14.96 2.49
C THR A 5 -5.65 -14.14 2.72
N PRO A 6 -6.72 -14.31 1.91
CA PRO A 6 -8.00 -13.66 2.17
C PRO A 6 -8.54 -13.93 3.57
N LYS A 7 -8.33 -15.14 4.10
CA LYS A 7 -8.76 -15.52 5.46
C LYS A 7 -8.05 -14.67 6.52
N GLU A 8 -6.73 -14.51 6.41
CA GLU A 8 -5.95 -13.70 7.36
C GLU A 8 -6.19 -12.20 7.20
N ALA A 9 -6.41 -11.73 5.97
CA ALA A 9 -6.69 -10.32 5.68
C ALA A 9 -8.10 -9.88 6.11
N GLY A 10 -9.01 -10.85 6.31
CA GLY A 10 -10.41 -10.59 6.64
C GLY A 10 -11.32 -10.40 5.42
N GLY A 11 -10.92 -10.91 4.25
CA GLY A 11 -11.75 -11.02 3.04
C GLY A 11 -10.97 -10.78 1.75
N GLN A 12 -11.52 -11.26 0.62
CA GLN A 12 -10.96 -11.03 -0.72
C GLN A 12 -10.86 -9.54 -1.06
N ASN A 13 -11.84 -8.74 -0.61
CA ASN A 13 -11.82 -7.30 -0.80
C ASN A 13 -10.59 -6.63 -0.17
N VAL A 14 -10.11 -7.12 0.97
CA VAL A 14 -8.91 -6.56 1.61
C VAL A 14 -7.67 -6.87 0.77
N VAL A 15 -7.52 -8.11 0.29
CA VAL A 15 -6.43 -8.52 -0.60
C VAL A 15 -6.43 -7.71 -1.89
N ALA A 16 -7.60 -7.54 -2.53
CA ALA A 16 -7.73 -6.73 -3.72
C ALA A 16 -7.41 -5.25 -3.49
N PHE A 17 -7.72 -4.71 -2.30
CA PHE A 17 -7.37 -3.35 -1.94
C PHE A 17 -5.86 -3.18 -1.75
N LEU A 18 -5.17 -4.16 -1.17
CA LEU A 18 -3.71 -4.17 -1.10
C LEU A 18 -3.08 -4.18 -2.50
N ASP A 19 -3.59 -5.02 -3.41
CA ASP A 19 -3.10 -5.05 -4.80
C ASP A 19 -3.33 -3.72 -5.53
N MET A 20 -4.46 -3.07 -5.30
CA MET A 20 -4.74 -1.74 -5.82
C MET A 20 -3.77 -0.69 -5.26
N LEU A 21 -3.47 -0.72 -3.95
CA LEU A 21 -2.50 0.21 -3.33
C LEU A 21 -1.10 0.03 -3.92
N ALA A 22 -0.65 -1.22 -4.10
CA ALA A 22 0.64 -1.51 -4.72
C ALA A 22 0.75 -0.95 -6.16
N TRP A 23 -0.33 -1.07 -6.93
CA TRP A 23 -0.41 -0.47 -8.25
C TRP A 23 -0.40 1.06 -8.19
N SER A 24 -1.17 1.65 -7.26
CA SER A 24 -1.33 3.10 -7.07
C SER A 24 -0.01 3.78 -6.68
N GLU A 25 0.70 3.20 -5.72
CA GLU A 25 2.05 3.63 -5.29
C GLU A 25 3.13 3.35 -6.34
N GLY A 26 2.76 2.71 -7.45
CA GLY A 26 3.65 2.46 -8.58
C GLY A 26 4.67 1.36 -8.33
N THR A 27 4.47 0.49 -7.34
CA THR A 27 5.42 -0.58 -6.99
C THR A 27 5.12 -1.89 -7.74
N ASP A 28 3.85 -2.16 -8.03
CA ASP A 28 3.37 -3.37 -8.72
C ASP A 28 2.38 -3.00 -9.85
N ASN A 29 2.86 -2.25 -10.85
CA ASN A 29 2.04 -1.69 -11.93
C ASN A 29 2.35 -2.21 -13.35
N GLY A 30 3.25 -3.19 -13.46
CA GLY A 30 3.72 -3.74 -14.73
C GLY A 30 4.73 -2.88 -15.49
N ARG A 31 5.15 -1.73 -14.94
CA ARG A 31 6.18 -0.85 -15.50
C ARG A 31 7.39 -0.70 -14.58
N GLN A 32 7.14 -0.59 -13.28
CA GLN A 32 8.18 -0.60 -12.26
C GLN A 32 8.89 -1.95 -12.26
N LEU A 33 10.22 -1.92 -12.35
CA LEU A 33 11.03 -3.12 -12.16
C LEU A 33 10.79 -3.65 -10.75
N THR A 34 10.61 -4.95 -10.61
CA THR A 34 10.50 -5.62 -9.30
C THR A 34 10.76 -7.10 -9.48
N LYS A 35 11.39 -7.74 -8.50
CA LYS A 35 11.57 -9.21 -8.44
C LYS A 35 10.60 -9.86 -7.45
N ARG A 36 9.81 -9.05 -6.75
CA ARG A 36 8.96 -9.42 -5.63
C ARG A 36 7.65 -8.62 -5.66
N ASN A 37 7.02 -8.43 -6.82
CA ASN A 37 5.68 -7.81 -6.95
C ASN A 37 5.52 -6.50 -6.13
N GLY A 38 6.54 -5.64 -6.16
CA GLY A 38 6.59 -4.36 -5.45
C GLY A 38 7.19 -4.38 -4.05
N TYR A 39 7.32 -5.54 -3.38
CA TYR A 39 7.84 -5.63 -2.00
C TYR A 39 9.29 -5.21 -1.83
N ASP A 40 10.05 -5.14 -2.92
CA ASP A 40 11.47 -4.83 -3.01
C ASP A 40 11.75 -3.45 -3.60
N VAL A 41 10.73 -2.59 -3.74
CA VAL A 41 10.84 -1.27 -4.39
C VAL A 41 11.16 -0.17 -3.37
N LEU A 42 12.22 0.59 -3.63
CA LEU A 42 12.50 1.88 -2.99
C LEU A 42 11.75 2.99 -3.70
N VAL A 43 11.40 4.03 -2.96
CA VAL A 43 10.93 5.29 -3.55
C VAL A 43 11.94 5.79 -4.59
N GLY A 44 11.42 6.26 -5.73
CA GLY A 44 12.24 6.60 -6.91
C GLY A 44 12.57 5.41 -7.82
N GLY A 45 12.08 4.20 -7.51
CA GLY A 45 12.10 3.04 -8.42
C GLY A 45 13.34 2.14 -8.32
N GLY A 46 14.28 2.46 -7.44
CA GLY A 46 15.40 1.56 -7.11
C GLY A 46 14.91 0.29 -6.40
N LEU A 47 15.74 -0.74 -6.35
CA LEU A 47 15.43 -2.00 -5.66
C LEU A 47 16.33 -2.23 -4.45
N PHE A 48 15.84 -3.03 -3.51
CA PHE A 48 16.61 -3.57 -2.40
C PHE A 48 16.37 -5.08 -2.28
N THR A 49 17.31 -5.80 -1.68
CA THR A 49 17.28 -7.28 -1.65
C THR A 49 17.12 -7.87 -0.26
N ASP A 50 17.62 -7.18 0.77
CA ASP A 50 17.46 -7.60 2.17
C ASP A 50 16.07 -7.21 2.67
N LEU A 51 15.21 -8.21 2.87
CA LEU A 51 13.87 -8.05 3.43
C LEU A 51 13.83 -8.33 4.94
N GLY A 52 14.98 -8.61 5.58
CA GLY A 52 15.06 -8.82 7.03
C GLY A 52 14.73 -7.57 7.84
N LYS A 53 14.87 -6.38 7.23
CA LYS A 53 14.54 -5.09 7.82
C LYS A 53 14.16 -4.07 6.76
N HIS A 54 13.50 -2.99 7.18
CA HIS A 54 13.28 -1.85 6.31
C HIS A 54 14.65 -1.29 5.84
N PRO A 55 14.82 -0.91 4.57
CA PRO A 55 16.13 -0.54 4.03
C PRO A 55 16.67 0.79 4.58
N GLU A 56 15.78 1.62 5.15
CA GLU A 56 16.10 2.91 5.80
C GLU A 56 16.85 3.91 4.91
N LYS A 57 16.87 3.67 3.60
CA LYS A 57 17.59 4.49 2.64
C LYS A 57 16.84 5.78 2.37
N LEU A 58 17.46 6.91 2.69
CA LEU A 58 16.97 8.22 2.28
C LEU A 58 17.29 8.43 0.79
N VAL A 59 16.26 8.52 -0.04
CA VAL A 59 16.37 8.76 -1.48
C VAL A 59 15.90 10.18 -1.78
N ARG A 60 16.75 10.94 -2.48
CA ARG A 60 16.42 12.27 -2.99
C ARG A 60 15.64 12.14 -4.29
N LEU A 61 14.39 12.61 -4.30
CA LEU A 61 13.51 12.56 -5.48
C LEU A 61 13.65 13.78 -6.37
N ASN A 62 13.91 14.95 -5.77
CA ASN A 62 14.22 16.19 -6.48
C ASN A 62 15.01 17.14 -5.56
N SER A 63 15.16 18.41 -5.96
CA SER A 63 15.93 19.39 -5.21
C SER A 63 15.41 19.64 -3.79
N THR A 64 14.10 19.48 -3.55
CA THR A 64 13.41 19.83 -2.29
C THR A 64 12.80 18.65 -1.55
N LEU A 65 12.68 17.48 -2.19
CA LEU A 65 12.01 16.30 -1.64
C LEU A 65 12.97 15.11 -1.51
N SER A 66 13.04 14.55 -0.30
CA SER A 66 13.67 13.27 -0.01
C SER A 66 12.73 12.39 0.80
N SER A 67 12.76 11.08 0.58
CA SER A 67 11.89 10.13 1.25
C SER A 67 12.63 8.86 1.62
N THR A 68 12.16 8.19 2.67
CA THR A 68 12.64 6.85 3.07
C THR A 68 11.67 5.75 2.67
N ALA A 69 10.66 6.07 1.85
CA ALA A 69 9.62 5.13 1.47
C ALA A 69 10.19 3.88 0.79
N ALA A 70 9.72 2.72 1.22
CA ALA A 70 10.12 1.45 0.64
C ALA A 70 9.03 0.38 0.76
N GLY A 71 9.20 -0.68 -0.01
CA GLY A 71 8.29 -1.81 -0.04
C GLY A 71 7.05 -1.54 -0.87
N ARG A 72 6.19 -2.55 -0.92
CA ARG A 72 5.01 -2.61 -1.81
C ARG A 72 4.03 -1.46 -1.54
N TYR A 73 3.97 -1.03 -0.30
CA TYR A 73 3.06 0.02 0.17
C TYR A 73 3.79 1.32 0.59
N GLN A 74 5.07 1.46 0.18
CA GLN A 74 5.89 2.67 0.35
C GLN A 74 5.94 3.21 1.79
N PHE A 75 6.18 2.32 2.77
CA PHE A 75 6.30 2.70 4.18
C PHE A 75 7.50 3.63 4.39
N LEU A 76 7.30 4.74 5.10
CA LEU A 76 8.40 5.55 5.62
C LEU A 76 9.08 4.83 6.79
N LYS A 77 10.40 5.04 6.98
CA LYS A 77 11.18 4.47 8.10
C LYS A 77 10.48 4.63 9.45
N ARG A 78 10.00 5.84 9.77
CA ARG A 78 9.36 6.14 11.06
C ARG A 78 8.04 5.39 11.23
N THR A 79 7.21 5.35 10.19
CA THR A 79 5.94 4.62 10.19
C THR A 79 6.17 3.12 10.36
N TRP A 80 7.13 2.57 9.60
CA TRP A 80 7.51 1.16 9.70
C TRP A 80 7.97 0.79 11.11
N ALA A 81 8.88 1.56 11.72
CA ALA A 81 9.37 1.28 13.07
C ALA A 81 8.24 1.17 14.11
N THR A 82 7.26 2.09 14.05
CA THR A 82 6.07 2.06 14.91
C THR A 82 5.23 0.81 14.67
N LEU A 83 4.97 0.46 13.40
CA LEU A 83 4.18 -0.71 13.02
C LEU A 83 4.86 -2.02 13.42
N GLN A 84 6.16 -2.13 13.15
CA GLN A 84 6.96 -3.30 13.48
C GLN A 84 6.94 -3.59 14.97
N ALA A 85 7.14 -2.58 15.81
CA ALA A 85 7.07 -2.72 17.27
C ALA A 85 5.65 -3.09 17.73
N ARG A 86 4.63 -2.37 17.25
CA ARG A 86 3.23 -2.58 17.65
C ARG A 86 2.71 -3.98 17.30
N LEU A 87 3.01 -4.44 16.10
CA LEU A 87 2.53 -5.70 15.55
C LEU A 87 3.50 -6.87 15.79
N LYS A 88 4.66 -6.60 16.41
CA LYS A 88 5.75 -7.57 16.62
C LYS A 88 6.15 -8.29 15.32
N LEU A 89 6.33 -7.51 14.24
CA LEU A 89 6.67 -8.07 12.94
C LEU A 89 8.14 -8.53 12.92
N PRO A 90 8.42 -9.76 12.47
CA PRO A 90 9.76 -10.34 12.56
C PRO A 90 10.76 -9.72 11.56
N ASP A 91 10.26 -9.13 10.48
CA ASP A 91 11.05 -8.69 9.33
C ASP A 91 10.30 -7.62 8.52
N PHE A 92 10.90 -7.18 7.41
CA PHE A 92 10.26 -6.37 6.37
C PHE A 92 9.87 -7.22 5.14
N GLY A 93 9.59 -8.51 5.35
CA GLY A 93 9.17 -9.44 4.32
C GLY A 93 7.75 -9.16 3.81
N PRO A 94 7.32 -9.83 2.72
CA PRO A 94 6.03 -9.56 2.08
C PRO A 94 4.82 -9.66 3.02
N LEU A 95 4.75 -10.73 3.82
CA LEU A 95 3.64 -10.93 4.75
C LEU A 95 3.63 -9.87 5.87
N SER A 96 4.81 -9.44 6.33
CA SER A 96 4.94 -8.38 7.34
C SER A 96 4.48 -7.03 6.77
N GLN A 97 4.85 -6.72 5.52
CA GLN A 97 4.38 -5.53 4.81
C GLN A 97 2.86 -5.54 4.62
N ASP A 98 2.25 -6.69 4.27
CA ASP A 98 0.79 -6.81 4.14
C ASP A 98 0.06 -6.54 5.46
N LYS A 99 0.53 -7.17 6.54
CA LYS A 99 -0.03 -6.98 7.88
C LYS A 99 0.09 -5.53 8.34
N ALA A 100 1.24 -4.90 8.09
CA ALA A 100 1.48 -3.49 8.38
C ALA A 100 0.53 -2.56 7.59
N CYS A 101 0.31 -2.85 6.30
CA CYS A 101 -0.59 -2.07 5.46
C CYS A 101 -2.05 -2.17 5.95
N ILE A 102 -2.51 -3.38 6.27
CA ILE A 102 -3.85 -3.58 6.85
C ILE A 102 -4.03 -2.80 8.16
N GLU A 103 -2.99 -2.73 8.98
CA GLU A 103 -3.02 -1.95 10.21
C GLU A 103 -3.10 -0.43 9.96
N LEU A 104 -2.45 0.08 8.91
CA LEU A 104 -2.65 1.48 8.48
C LEU A 104 -4.08 1.72 8.02
N ILE A 105 -4.62 0.85 7.16
CA ILE A 105 -6.03 0.89 6.72
C ILE A 105 -6.99 0.89 7.92
N ARG A 106 -6.71 0.07 8.94
CA ARG A 106 -7.46 0.05 10.21
C ARG A 106 -7.34 1.38 10.97
N GLY A 107 -6.14 1.94 11.08
CA GLY A 107 -5.90 3.24 11.71
C GLY A 107 -6.65 4.39 11.03
N ARG A 108 -6.87 4.30 9.71
CA ARG A 108 -7.70 5.23 8.93
C ARG A 108 -9.21 4.99 9.08
N ARG A 109 -9.63 4.01 9.89
CA ARG A 109 -11.03 3.55 10.04
C ARG A 109 -11.65 3.08 8.72
N ALA A 110 -10.82 2.60 7.78
CA ALA A 110 -11.24 2.19 6.45
C ALA A 110 -11.46 0.68 6.32
N LEU A 111 -10.95 -0.13 7.26
CA LEU A 111 -10.94 -1.59 7.11
C LEU A 111 -12.33 -2.20 6.93
N ASP A 112 -13.34 -1.74 7.68
CA ASP A 112 -14.70 -2.27 7.54
C ASP A 112 -15.36 -1.81 6.23
N ALA A 113 -15.05 -0.59 5.78
CA ALA A 113 -15.48 -0.10 4.47
C ALA A 113 -14.87 -0.96 3.34
N VAL A 114 -13.58 -1.31 3.43
CA VAL A 114 -12.94 -2.22 2.48
C VAL A 114 -13.61 -3.59 2.50
N LYS A 115 -13.78 -4.20 3.68
CA LYS A 115 -14.43 -5.51 3.81
C LYS A 115 -15.83 -5.52 3.19
N GLY A 116 -16.63 -4.49 3.48
CA GLY A 116 -17.98 -4.32 2.96
C GLY A 116 -18.07 -3.86 1.50
N GLY A 117 -16.94 -3.71 0.78
CA GLY A 117 -16.95 -3.28 -0.62
C GLY A 117 -17.34 -1.81 -0.84
N GLN A 118 -17.32 -0.97 0.21
CA GLN A 118 -17.53 0.47 0.14
C GLN A 118 -16.26 1.17 -0.39
N PHE A 119 -15.89 0.84 -1.64
CA PHE A 119 -14.59 1.18 -2.23
C PHE A 119 -14.28 2.67 -2.18
N ASP A 120 -15.18 3.50 -2.70
CA ASP A 120 -14.98 4.96 -2.79
C ASP A 120 -14.75 5.58 -1.40
N ARG A 121 -15.54 5.16 -0.41
CA ARG A 121 -15.38 5.58 0.99
C ARG A 121 -14.03 5.12 1.55
N ALA A 122 -13.62 3.88 1.30
CA ALA A 122 -12.35 3.35 1.76
C ALA A 122 -11.16 4.14 1.18
N VAL A 123 -11.19 4.46 -0.13
CA VAL A 123 -10.17 5.28 -0.78
C VAL A 123 -10.11 6.67 -0.13
N ALA A 124 -11.27 7.32 0.07
CA ALA A 124 -11.34 8.64 0.67
C ALA A 124 -10.76 8.68 2.09
N LEU A 125 -11.03 7.66 2.92
CA LEU A 125 -10.51 7.54 4.27
C LEU A 125 -8.97 7.35 4.29
N CYS A 126 -8.44 6.65 3.30
CA CYS A 126 -7.02 6.32 3.16
C CYS A 126 -6.17 7.42 2.49
N SER A 127 -6.77 8.47 1.93
CA SER A 127 -6.06 9.48 1.13
C SER A 127 -4.92 10.21 1.85
N LYS A 128 -5.00 10.37 3.18
CA LYS A 128 -3.90 10.99 3.97
C LYS A 128 -2.81 10.02 4.40
N GLU A 129 -2.89 8.75 3.99
CA GLU A 129 -1.85 7.76 4.26
C GLU A 129 -0.96 7.54 3.03
N TRP A 130 -1.57 7.52 1.84
CA TRP A 130 -0.87 7.28 0.57
C TRP A 130 -1.03 8.46 -0.38
N ALA A 131 0.09 9.05 -0.77
CA ALA A 131 0.12 10.26 -1.60
C ALA A 131 -0.38 10.04 -3.03
N SER A 132 -0.41 8.80 -3.51
CA SER A 132 -0.95 8.45 -4.81
C SER A 132 -2.48 8.41 -4.87
N LEU A 133 -3.17 8.42 -3.72
CA LEU A 133 -4.63 8.34 -3.69
C LEU A 133 -5.27 9.71 -3.93
N PRO A 134 -6.47 9.76 -4.55
CA PRO A 134 -7.17 11.02 -4.79
C PRO A 134 -7.52 11.74 -3.49
N GLY A 135 -7.27 13.06 -3.45
CA GLY A 135 -7.51 13.93 -2.30
C GLY A 135 -6.40 13.92 -1.24
N ALA A 136 -5.25 13.30 -1.54
CA ALA A 136 -4.12 13.24 -0.63
C ALA A 136 -3.55 14.65 -0.34
N GLY A 137 -3.37 15.47 -1.39
CA GLY A 137 -2.99 16.87 -1.27
C GLY A 137 -1.51 17.10 -0.97
N TYR A 138 -0.63 16.12 -1.26
CA TYR A 138 0.82 16.25 -1.07
C TYR A 138 1.54 16.93 -2.25
N GLY A 139 0.81 17.41 -3.26
CA GLY A 139 1.40 17.97 -4.48
C GLY A 139 2.12 16.94 -5.35
N GLN A 140 1.89 15.65 -5.09
CA GLN A 140 2.37 14.53 -5.90
C GLN A 140 1.29 14.09 -6.89
N HIS A 141 1.63 13.21 -7.83
CA HIS A 141 0.67 12.67 -8.78
C HIS A 141 -0.34 11.75 -8.07
N GLU A 142 -1.63 12.09 -8.18
CA GLU A 142 -2.74 11.30 -7.65
C GLU A 142 -3.41 10.51 -8.79
N GLN A 143 -3.82 9.28 -8.49
CA GLN A 143 -4.56 8.41 -9.40
C GLN A 143 -6.03 8.80 -9.47
N SER A 144 -6.68 8.54 -10.60
CA SER A 144 -8.13 8.72 -10.70
C SER A 144 -8.88 7.60 -9.95
N LEU A 145 -9.95 7.97 -9.23
CA LEU A 145 -10.77 7.02 -8.48
C LEU A 145 -11.33 5.91 -9.38
N GLU A 146 -11.72 6.24 -10.62
CA GLU A 146 -12.17 5.27 -11.61
C GLU A 146 -11.09 4.24 -11.93
N LYS A 147 -9.85 4.68 -12.15
CA LYS A 147 -8.75 3.77 -12.48
C LYS A 147 -8.45 2.85 -11.31
N LEU A 148 -8.42 3.37 -10.09
CA LEU A 148 -8.24 2.56 -8.89
C LEU A 148 -9.35 1.51 -8.77
N ARG A 149 -10.61 1.86 -9.06
CA ARG A 149 -11.74 0.92 -9.04
C ARG A 149 -11.59 -0.20 -10.08
N GLN A 150 -11.10 0.11 -11.28
CA GLN A 150 -10.83 -0.89 -12.31
C GLN A 150 -9.75 -1.89 -11.84
N ILE A 151 -8.65 -1.38 -11.25
CA ILE A 151 -7.56 -2.23 -10.75
C ILE A 151 -8.03 -3.09 -9.59
N TYR A 152 -8.78 -2.51 -8.64
CA TYR A 152 -9.38 -3.23 -7.52
C TYR A 152 -10.29 -4.38 -7.98
N ARG A 153 -11.17 -4.14 -8.96
CA ARG A 153 -12.01 -5.19 -9.54
C ARG A 153 -11.20 -6.27 -10.26
N LYS A 154 -10.17 -5.88 -11.02
CA LYS A 154 -9.27 -6.84 -11.68
C LYS A 154 -8.53 -7.74 -10.67
N ALA A 155 -8.25 -7.25 -9.47
CA ALA A 155 -7.67 -8.01 -8.37
C ALA A 155 -8.71 -8.87 -7.60
N GLY A 156 -9.95 -8.97 -8.09
CA GLY A 156 -11.02 -9.78 -7.50
C GLY A 156 -11.82 -9.05 -6.41
N GLY A 157 -11.67 -7.74 -6.26
CA GLY A 157 -12.44 -6.93 -5.34
C GLY A 157 -13.87 -6.71 -5.81
N ALA A 158 -14.84 -6.92 -4.93
CA ALA A 158 -16.24 -6.59 -5.16
C ALA A 158 -16.53 -5.18 -4.62
N VAL A 159 -17.29 -4.40 -5.38
CA VAL A 159 -17.89 -3.14 -4.91
C VAL A 159 -19.29 -3.50 -4.44
N GLY A 160 -19.62 -3.20 -3.19
CA GLY A 160 -20.97 -3.43 -2.68
C GLY A 160 -21.99 -2.65 -3.51
N GLU A 161 -23.18 -3.19 -3.69
CA GLU A 161 -24.28 -2.40 -4.26
C GLU A 161 -24.52 -1.18 -3.37
N ALA A 162 -24.71 -0.01 -3.99
CA ALA A 162 -25.11 1.17 -3.24
C ALA A 162 -26.45 0.86 -2.58
N ALA A 163 -26.45 0.81 -1.24
CA ALA A 163 -27.69 0.80 -0.46
C ALA A 163 -28.40 2.15 -0.62
#